data_AF-A0A4Z1FJM7-F1
#
_entry.id   AF-A0A4Z1FJM7-F1
#
_cell.length_a   1.000
_cell.length_b   1.000
_cell.length_c   1.000
_cell.angle_alpha   90.00
_cell.angle_beta   90.00
_cell.angle_gamma   90.00
#
_symmetry.space_group_name_H-M   'P 1'
#
loop_
_entity.id
_entity.type
_entity.pdbx_description
1 polymer ?
#
loop_
_entity_poly.entity_id
_entity_poly.type
_entity_poly.pdbx_seq_one_letter_code
_entity_poly.pdbx_strand_id
1 'polypeptide(L)'
;MSYQMQTLPGITLLGQPEKNGVYAQQEIVTLITQYYELLAKMRYFPASYIKYAPHDPPIDVDLAKSFDLEPQVIELLQALPYIEGYRNEDELILGGSFADMRDLEVLMQSRDPGFASPEGGFDDENGEYMRPWEICINECGNHGTMMFLDTRNGHITMEGQDSGDSEDPGVYNFSGGLRSRNRNSHEHLPSRHARELFEDFTNRLLKLHWIPSSEDRRMLSEWDEEYEDLRLLFRTYGWPHNFNHTSFDSAYSRWREFLTIKSHACDSASEIIDQKLNLDSATESVSSHSKRVHMGVWDRDPGKHPEEISMLGTILEENREIVNEANEMLQKAIADHGDWKGERAEMIKAWRKHFENDIEREEGNLEWWRGEGKAHCKEEELEETREKISVLKERLANVEEQPILVEEVIRSL
;
A
#
# COMPACT_ATOMS: atom_id res chain seq x y z
N MET A 1 9.35 29.84 -0.90
CA MET A 1 10.71 29.67 -1.48
C MET A 1 10.55 28.77 -2.69
N SER A 2 10.98 29.24 -3.86
CA SER A 2 10.87 28.52 -5.13
C SER A 2 11.82 27.32 -5.10
N TYR A 3 11.28 26.10 -5.10
CA TYR A 3 12.09 24.90 -5.32
C TYR A 3 12.39 24.81 -6.81
N GLN A 4 13.60 25.21 -7.17
CA GLN A 4 14.19 24.86 -8.47
C GLN A 4 14.37 23.33 -8.50
N MET A 5 13.62 22.68 -9.39
CA MET A 5 13.90 21.30 -9.79
C MET A 5 15.32 21.24 -10.36
N GLN A 6 16.24 20.65 -9.60
CA GLN A 6 17.52 20.21 -10.15
C GLN A 6 17.24 18.98 -11.03
N THR A 7 17.21 19.20 -12.33
CA THR A 7 17.21 18.15 -13.35
C THR A 7 18.51 17.34 -13.22
N LEU A 8 18.40 16.06 -12.86
CA LEU A 8 19.51 15.11 -12.94
C LEU A 8 19.80 14.78 -14.42
N PRO A 9 21.06 14.70 -14.86
CA PRO A 9 21.41 14.36 -16.22
C PRO A 9 21.28 12.85 -16.44
N GLY A 10 20.47 12.43 -17.43
CA GLY A 10 20.46 11.05 -17.93
C GLY A 10 19.09 10.45 -18.25
N ILE A 11 17.98 11.08 -17.87
CA ILE A 11 16.65 10.62 -18.29
C ILE A 11 16.25 11.38 -19.55
N THR A 12 16.47 10.75 -20.70
CA THR A 12 15.81 11.15 -21.94
C THR A 12 14.34 10.77 -21.78
N LEU A 13 13.48 11.73 -21.48
CA LEU A 13 12.04 11.58 -21.74
C LEU A 13 11.90 11.47 -23.25
N LEU A 14 11.94 10.23 -23.76
CA LEU A 14 11.70 9.93 -25.15
C LEU A 14 10.25 10.34 -25.47
N GLY A 15 10.01 10.74 -26.73
CA GLY A 15 8.70 11.15 -27.22
C GLY A 15 7.65 10.04 -27.12
N GLN A 16 6.51 10.21 -27.81
CA GLN A 16 5.45 9.19 -27.85
C GLN A 16 6.05 7.77 -27.95
N PRO A 17 5.65 6.83 -27.06
CA PRO A 17 6.19 5.47 -27.10
C PRO A 17 5.99 4.90 -28.50
N GLU A 18 7.09 4.67 -29.22
CA GLU A 18 7.01 4.01 -30.52
C GLU A 18 6.61 2.55 -30.27
N LYS A 19 5.54 2.06 -30.90
CA LYS A 19 5.17 0.62 -30.92
C LYS A 19 6.19 -0.27 -31.68
N ASN A 20 7.43 0.19 -31.82
CA ASN A 20 8.54 -0.47 -32.49
C ASN A 20 9.42 -1.19 -31.46
N GLY A 21 8.88 -2.26 -30.86
CA GLY A 21 9.63 -3.13 -29.95
C GLY A 21 9.84 -4.52 -30.55
N VAL A 22 10.89 -5.22 -30.11
CA VAL A 22 11.12 -6.63 -30.47
C VAL A 22 10.82 -7.46 -29.24
N TYR A 23 9.77 -8.29 -29.31
CA TYR A 23 9.48 -9.25 -28.26
C TYR A 23 10.60 -10.28 -28.12
N ALA A 24 10.99 -10.53 -26.87
CA ALA A 24 11.88 -11.62 -26.50
C ALA A 24 11.34 -12.32 -25.24
N GLN A 25 10.85 -13.55 -25.39
CA GLN A 25 10.26 -14.33 -24.30
C GLN A 25 11.17 -14.38 -23.05
N GLN A 26 12.45 -14.72 -23.24
CA GLN A 26 13.40 -14.85 -22.13
C GLN A 26 13.61 -13.52 -21.38
N GLU A 27 13.49 -12.39 -22.08
CA GLU A 27 13.58 -11.07 -21.45
C GLU A 27 12.36 -10.82 -20.55
N ILE A 28 11.15 -11.09 -21.03
CA ILE A 28 9.92 -10.95 -20.22
C ILE A 28 9.99 -11.82 -18.96
N VAL A 29 10.38 -13.10 -19.13
CA VAL A 29 10.56 -14.03 -18.00
C VAL A 29 11.58 -13.49 -17.00
N THR A 30 12.69 -12.94 -17.48
CA THR A 30 13.75 -12.38 -16.62
C THR A 30 13.26 -11.15 -15.86
N LEU A 31 12.55 -10.24 -16.52
CA LEU A 31 12.03 -9.01 -15.90
C LEU A 31 11.03 -9.32 -14.78
N ILE A 32 10.06 -10.19 -15.05
CA ILE A 32 9.05 -10.58 -14.04
C ILE A 32 9.70 -11.35 -12.89
N THR A 33 10.64 -12.26 -13.19
CA THR A 33 11.42 -12.98 -12.17
C THR A 33 12.15 -12.01 -11.24
N GLN A 34 12.89 -11.04 -11.79
CA GLN A 34 13.63 -10.07 -11.00
C GLN A 34 12.71 -9.19 -10.15
N TYR A 35 11.54 -8.83 -10.68
CA TYR A 35 10.54 -8.09 -9.93
C TYR A 35 10.02 -8.89 -8.73
N TYR A 36 9.66 -10.16 -8.92
CA TYR A 36 9.21 -11.04 -7.82
C TYR A 36 10.31 -11.32 -6.80
N GLU A 37 11.54 -11.55 -7.24
CA GLU A 37 12.69 -11.72 -6.35
C GLU A 37 12.97 -10.45 -5.53
N LEU A 38 12.76 -9.27 -6.11
CA LEU A 38 12.87 -8.00 -5.40
C LEU A 38 11.78 -7.85 -4.32
N LEU A 39 10.54 -8.20 -4.64
CA LEU A 39 9.44 -8.21 -3.67
C LEU A 39 9.71 -9.18 -2.51
N ALA A 40 10.21 -10.38 -2.80
CA ALA A 40 10.63 -11.33 -1.78
C ALA A 40 11.80 -10.79 -0.92
N LYS A 41 12.77 -10.12 -1.55
CA LYS A 41 13.88 -9.46 -0.85
C LYS A 41 13.37 -8.35 0.08
N MET A 42 12.31 -7.64 -0.32
CA MET A 42 11.60 -6.63 0.49
C MET A 42 10.66 -7.23 1.53
N ARG A 43 10.69 -8.54 1.79
CA ARG A 43 9.84 -9.21 2.78
C ARG A 43 8.35 -9.19 2.44
N TYR A 44 7.97 -8.96 1.19
CA TYR A 44 6.56 -9.02 0.81
C TYR A 44 6.00 -10.43 0.98
N PHE A 45 6.73 -11.42 0.48
CA PHE A 45 6.47 -12.84 0.67
C PHE A 45 7.76 -13.65 0.77
N PRO A 46 7.72 -14.90 1.28
CA PRO A 46 8.87 -15.78 1.27
C PRO A 46 9.32 -16.11 -0.16
N ALA A 47 10.63 -16.13 -0.42
CA ALA A 47 11.17 -16.49 -1.73
C ALA A 47 10.74 -17.89 -2.23
N SER A 48 10.37 -18.80 -1.31
CA SER A 48 9.85 -20.14 -1.63
C SER A 48 8.47 -20.13 -2.31
N TYR A 49 7.78 -18.99 -2.30
CA TYR A 49 6.48 -18.83 -2.95
C TYR A 49 6.64 -18.63 -4.46
N ILE A 50 7.83 -18.20 -4.92
CA ILE A 50 8.12 -18.05 -6.35
C ILE A 50 8.31 -19.45 -6.97
N LYS A 51 7.46 -19.81 -7.92
CA LYS A 51 7.48 -21.08 -8.66
C LYS A 51 7.99 -20.85 -10.07
N TYR A 52 9.21 -21.32 -10.30
CA TYR A 52 9.86 -21.29 -11.61
C TYR A 52 9.40 -22.44 -12.50
N ALA A 53 9.53 -22.27 -13.81
CA ALA A 53 9.40 -23.36 -14.76
C ALA A 53 10.53 -24.40 -14.59
N PRO A 54 10.32 -25.68 -14.94
CA PRO A 54 9.06 -26.27 -15.38
C PRO A 54 8.06 -26.40 -14.22
N HIS A 55 6.79 -26.18 -14.50
CA HIS A 55 5.74 -26.12 -13.48
C HIS A 55 5.14 -27.48 -13.13
N ASP A 56 4.75 -27.62 -11.86
CA ASP A 56 3.92 -28.69 -11.32
C ASP A 56 2.81 -28.06 -10.45
N PRO A 57 1.53 -28.12 -10.86
CA PRO A 57 1.04 -28.66 -12.13
C PRO A 57 1.49 -27.82 -13.35
N PRO A 58 1.57 -28.42 -14.55
CA PRO A 58 1.88 -27.69 -15.79
C PRO A 58 0.71 -26.81 -16.23
N ILE A 59 0.98 -25.83 -17.10
CA ILE A 59 -0.05 -25.04 -17.79
C ILE A 59 -0.92 -25.96 -18.66
N ASP A 60 -2.23 -25.74 -18.65
CA ASP A 60 -3.16 -26.44 -19.55
C ASP A 60 -3.05 -25.88 -20.97
N VAL A 61 -2.18 -26.49 -21.75
CA VAL A 61 -1.90 -26.13 -23.14
C VAL A 61 -3.12 -26.33 -24.05
N ASP A 62 -3.98 -27.31 -23.76
CA ASP A 62 -5.14 -27.58 -24.62
C ASP A 62 -6.26 -26.57 -24.36
N LEU A 63 -6.46 -26.16 -23.09
CA LEU A 63 -7.32 -25.03 -22.74
C LEU A 63 -6.81 -23.73 -23.37
N ALA A 64 -5.51 -23.44 -23.26
CA ALA A 64 -4.90 -22.26 -23.88
C ALA A 64 -5.13 -22.21 -25.40
N LYS A 65 -4.96 -23.34 -26.11
CA LYS A 65 -5.27 -23.44 -27.55
C LYS A 65 -6.76 -23.26 -27.85
N SER A 66 -7.65 -23.69 -26.96
CA SER A 66 -9.09 -23.52 -27.15
C SER A 66 -9.54 -22.06 -27.16
N PHE A 67 -8.74 -21.16 -26.55
CA PHE A 67 -8.90 -19.71 -26.61
C PHE A 67 -8.16 -19.03 -27.77
N ASP A 68 -7.72 -19.83 -28.76
CA ASP A 68 -6.98 -19.36 -29.93
C ASP A 68 -5.68 -18.61 -29.58
N LEU A 69 -5.07 -18.89 -28.42
CA LEU A 69 -3.80 -18.27 -28.05
C LEU A 69 -2.69 -18.68 -29.03
N GLU A 70 -1.91 -17.71 -29.48
CA GLU A 70 -0.77 -17.99 -30.36
C GLU A 70 0.30 -18.82 -29.65
N PRO A 71 1.05 -19.69 -30.38
CA PRO A 71 2.06 -20.54 -29.78
C PRO A 71 3.06 -19.81 -28.88
N GLN A 72 3.44 -18.58 -29.26
CA GLN A 72 4.36 -17.76 -28.48
C GLN A 72 3.81 -17.31 -27.12
N VAL A 73 2.49 -17.12 -26.99
CA VAL A 73 1.84 -16.81 -25.71
C VAL A 73 1.84 -18.06 -24.83
N ILE A 74 1.51 -19.21 -25.42
CA ILE A 74 1.51 -20.51 -24.72
C ILE A 74 2.93 -20.89 -24.24
N GLU A 75 3.95 -20.63 -25.06
CA GLU A 75 5.36 -20.80 -24.67
C GLU A 75 5.74 -19.87 -23.53
N LEU A 76 5.31 -18.60 -23.57
CA LEU A 76 5.54 -17.65 -22.48
C LEU A 76 4.90 -18.11 -21.18
N LEU A 77 3.62 -18.49 -21.20
CA LEU A 77 2.89 -18.99 -20.02
C LEU A 77 3.60 -20.17 -19.36
N GLN A 78 4.21 -21.06 -20.13
CA GLN A 78 4.97 -22.20 -19.60
C GLN A 78 6.32 -21.82 -18.98
N ALA A 79 6.80 -20.60 -19.21
CA ALA A 79 8.12 -20.13 -18.79
C ALA A 79 8.09 -19.06 -17.70
N LEU A 80 6.97 -18.34 -17.54
CA LEU A 80 6.81 -17.29 -16.52
C LEU A 80 6.93 -17.86 -15.10
N PRO A 81 7.55 -17.11 -14.16
CA PRO A 81 7.42 -17.45 -12.75
C PRO A 81 6.01 -17.13 -12.26
N TYR A 82 5.50 -17.93 -11.31
CA TYR A 82 4.21 -17.69 -10.64
C TYR A 82 4.40 -17.58 -9.12
N ILE A 83 3.48 -16.91 -8.44
CA ILE A 83 3.50 -16.79 -6.97
C ILE A 83 2.42 -17.70 -6.39
N GLU A 84 2.83 -18.67 -5.58
CA GLU A 84 1.89 -19.55 -4.87
C GLU A 84 1.37 -18.87 -3.59
N GLY A 85 0.09 -19.06 -3.28
CA GLY A 85 -0.52 -18.58 -2.05
C GLY A 85 -0.93 -17.10 -2.06
N TYR A 86 -0.74 -16.41 -3.19
CA TYR A 86 -1.19 -15.05 -3.44
C TYR A 86 -2.24 -15.06 -4.55
N ARG A 87 -3.41 -14.46 -4.33
CA ARG A 87 -4.53 -14.45 -5.29
C ARG A 87 -5.54 -13.34 -5.02
N ASN A 88 -6.36 -13.03 -6.02
CA ASN A 88 -7.58 -12.22 -5.95
C ASN A 88 -7.43 -10.79 -5.39
N GLU A 89 -7.12 -10.62 -4.11
CA GLU A 89 -6.98 -9.30 -3.46
C GLU A 89 -5.53 -8.97 -3.09
N ASP A 90 -4.62 -9.95 -3.19
CA ASP A 90 -3.22 -9.74 -2.87
C ASP A 90 -2.54 -8.96 -4.01
N GLU A 91 -2.16 -7.70 -3.73
CA GLU A 91 -1.74 -6.75 -4.75
C GLU A 91 -0.36 -7.09 -5.33
N LEU A 92 -0.29 -7.24 -6.65
CA LEU A 92 0.95 -7.19 -7.41
C LEU A 92 1.42 -5.75 -7.57
N ILE A 93 0.54 -4.88 -8.08
CA ILE A 93 0.81 -3.46 -8.32
C ILE A 93 -0.46 -2.67 -8.65
N LEU A 94 -0.61 -1.47 -8.06
CA LEU A 94 -1.69 -0.51 -8.35
C LEU A 94 -3.09 -1.14 -8.32
N GLY A 95 -3.36 -1.87 -7.24
CA GLY A 95 -4.59 -2.63 -7.01
C GLY A 95 -4.73 -3.92 -7.82
N GLY A 96 -3.95 -4.11 -8.89
CA GLY A 96 -3.93 -5.36 -9.65
C GLY A 96 -3.25 -6.47 -8.87
N SER A 97 -3.73 -7.70 -8.98
CA SER A 97 -3.31 -8.85 -8.16
C SER A 97 -2.45 -9.87 -8.92
N PHE A 98 -1.72 -10.70 -8.20
CA PHE A 98 -0.92 -11.77 -8.80
C PHE A 98 -1.79 -12.75 -9.59
N ALA A 99 -1.36 -13.13 -10.80
CA ALA A 99 -1.99 -14.18 -11.59
C ALA A 99 -1.14 -15.45 -11.59
N ASP A 100 -1.72 -16.57 -11.17
CA ASP A 100 -1.15 -17.91 -11.36
C ASP A 100 -1.88 -18.66 -12.48
N MET A 101 -1.34 -18.57 -13.71
CA MET A 101 -1.98 -19.15 -14.91
C MET A 101 -1.93 -20.68 -14.96
N ARG A 102 -1.37 -21.34 -13.93
CA ARG A 102 -1.49 -22.78 -13.73
C ARG A 102 -2.88 -23.16 -13.22
N ASP A 103 -3.59 -22.21 -12.62
CA ASP A 103 -5.00 -22.33 -12.29
C ASP A 103 -5.84 -22.10 -13.56
N LEU A 104 -6.78 -23.02 -13.82
CA LEU A 104 -7.65 -22.96 -14.99
C LEU A 104 -8.56 -21.74 -14.95
N GLU A 105 -9.08 -21.36 -13.77
CA GLU A 105 -9.98 -20.21 -13.64
C GLU A 105 -9.25 -18.91 -13.96
N VAL A 106 -8.00 -18.77 -13.50
CA VAL A 106 -7.16 -17.60 -13.79
C VAL A 106 -6.81 -17.54 -15.28
N LEU A 107 -6.45 -18.67 -15.90
CA LEU A 107 -6.17 -18.73 -17.33
C LEU A 107 -7.42 -18.37 -18.16
N MET A 108 -8.61 -18.83 -17.77
CA MET A 108 -9.87 -18.45 -18.40
C MET A 108 -10.16 -16.96 -18.24
N GLN A 109 -10.03 -16.44 -17.02
CA GLN A 109 -10.29 -15.03 -16.70
C GLN A 109 -9.33 -14.09 -17.45
N SER A 110 -8.11 -14.53 -17.76
CA SER A 110 -7.15 -13.75 -18.56
C SER A 110 -7.64 -13.36 -19.96
N ARG A 111 -8.74 -13.96 -20.44
CA ARG A 111 -9.39 -13.62 -21.72
C ARG A 111 -10.51 -12.57 -21.59
N ASP A 112 -10.98 -12.32 -20.37
CA ASP A 112 -11.90 -11.23 -20.03
C ASP A 112 -11.48 -10.56 -18.71
N PRO A 113 -10.26 -10.03 -18.60
CA PRO A 113 -9.70 -9.58 -17.32
C PRO A 113 -10.51 -8.45 -16.65
N GLY A 114 -11.27 -7.66 -17.40
CA GLY A 114 -12.13 -6.60 -16.87
C GLY A 114 -13.54 -7.04 -16.47
N PHE A 115 -13.88 -8.33 -16.58
CA PHE A 115 -15.24 -8.86 -16.39
C PHE A 115 -16.30 -8.20 -17.29
N ALA A 116 -15.93 -7.86 -18.52
CA ALA A 116 -16.79 -7.15 -19.46
C ALA A 116 -17.88 -8.05 -20.07
N SER A 117 -17.71 -9.38 -20.01
CA SER A 117 -18.57 -10.37 -20.69
C SER A 117 -18.78 -10.03 -22.16
N PRO A 118 -17.71 -10.01 -22.98
CA PRO A 118 -17.79 -9.57 -24.36
C PRO A 118 -18.70 -10.46 -25.21
N GLU A 119 -19.43 -9.83 -26.14
CA GLU A 119 -20.30 -10.47 -27.12
C GLU A 119 -19.97 -10.00 -28.53
N GLY A 120 -19.65 -10.94 -29.43
CA GLY A 120 -19.33 -10.64 -30.82
C GLY A 120 -17.83 -10.53 -31.08
N GLY A 121 -17.48 -10.12 -32.31
CA GLY A 121 -16.10 -10.00 -32.73
C GLY A 121 -15.47 -8.67 -32.32
N PHE A 122 -14.17 -8.53 -32.56
CA PHE A 122 -13.37 -7.38 -32.09
C PHE A 122 -13.85 -5.98 -32.52
N ASP A 123 -14.63 -5.88 -33.60
CA ASP A 123 -15.16 -4.61 -34.13
C ASP A 123 -16.58 -4.28 -33.60
N ASP A 124 -17.17 -5.19 -32.82
CA ASP A 124 -18.48 -5.00 -32.20
C ASP A 124 -18.37 -4.11 -30.95
N GLU A 125 -19.46 -3.41 -30.60
CA GLU A 125 -19.46 -2.40 -29.53
C GLU A 125 -19.12 -2.98 -28.14
N ASN A 126 -19.50 -4.24 -27.89
CA ASN A 126 -19.16 -5.03 -26.71
C ASN A 126 -18.29 -6.25 -27.09
N GLY A 127 -17.52 -6.15 -28.17
CA GLY A 127 -16.80 -7.29 -28.73
C GLY A 127 -15.65 -7.81 -27.87
N GLU A 128 -15.10 -8.95 -28.28
CA GLU A 128 -13.81 -9.45 -27.80
C GLU A 128 -12.74 -8.35 -27.88
N TYR A 129 -11.82 -8.31 -26.93
CA TYR A 129 -10.79 -7.26 -26.86
C TYR A 129 -9.38 -7.81 -26.61
N MET A 130 -9.26 -9.00 -26.04
CA MET A 130 -8.00 -9.70 -25.89
C MET A 130 -7.59 -10.40 -27.19
N ARG A 131 -6.53 -9.94 -27.86
CA ARG A 131 -6.06 -10.57 -29.09
C ARG A 131 -5.41 -11.94 -28.83
N PRO A 132 -5.33 -12.84 -29.83
CA PRO A 132 -4.60 -14.12 -29.75
C PRO A 132 -3.14 -14.02 -29.29
N TRP A 133 -2.48 -12.90 -29.57
CA TRP A 133 -1.09 -12.62 -29.22
C TRP A 133 -0.92 -11.79 -27.94
N GLU A 134 -2.01 -11.48 -27.24
CA GLU A 134 -2.01 -10.73 -26.00
C GLU A 134 -2.37 -11.61 -24.81
N ILE A 135 -1.81 -11.27 -23.65
CA ILE A 135 -2.14 -11.89 -22.37
C ILE A 135 -2.17 -10.84 -21.27
N CYS A 136 -3.17 -10.90 -20.38
CA CYS A 136 -3.16 -10.11 -19.16
C CYS A 136 -2.27 -10.84 -18.14
N ILE A 137 -1.14 -10.24 -17.75
CA ILE A 137 -0.11 -10.94 -16.93
C ILE A 137 -0.39 -10.89 -15.42
N ASN A 138 -1.51 -10.29 -15.03
CA ASN A 138 -1.98 -10.15 -13.67
C ASN A 138 -3.53 -10.27 -13.65
N GLU A 139 -4.09 -10.50 -12.46
CA GLU A 139 -5.55 -10.41 -12.26
C GLU A 139 -5.92 -8.96 -11.94
N CYS A 140 -7.11 -8.50 -12.33
CA CYS A 140 -7.54 -7.12 -12.01
C CYS A 140 -7.74 -6.92 -10.50
N GLY A 141 -7.94 -8.00 -9.74
CA GLY A 141 -8.32 -7.97 -8.33
C GLY A 141 -9.61 -7.19 -8.08
N ASN A 142 -9.69 -6.48 -6.96
CA ASN A 142 -10.84 -5.66 -6.62
C ASN A 142 -10.71 -4.26 -7.26
N HIS A 143 -11.20 -4.10 -8.49
CA HIS A 143 -11.18 -2.83 -9.23
C HIS A 143 -9.78 -2.26 -9.54
N GLY A 144 -8.77 -3.12 -9.63
CA GLY A 144 -7.38 -2.75 -9.82
C GLY A 144 -6.94 -2.58 -11.27
N THR A 145 -5.62 -2.46 -11.44
CA THR A 145 -4.98 -2.28 -12.74
C THR A 145 -4.78 -3.60 -13.47
N MET A 146 -5.09 -3.65 -14.76
CA MET A 146 -4.80 -4.76 -15.67
C MET A 146 -3.59 -4.44 -16.55
N MET A 147 -2.70 -5.42 -16.73
CA MET A 147 -1.47 -5.29 -17.51
C MET A 147 -1.52 -6.21 -18.74
N PHE A 148 -1.82 -5.65 -19.90
CA PHE A 148 -1.93 -6.35 -21.17
C PHE A 148 -0.57 -6.41 -21.87
N LEU A 149 0.05 -7.59 -21.92
CA LEU A 149 1.29 -7.82 -22.66
C LEU A 149 0.99 -8.23 -24.10
N ASP A 150 1.41 -7.40 -25.06
CA ASP A 150 1.46 -7.74 -26.48
C ASP A 150 2.75 -8.49 -26.79
N THR A 151 2.63 -9.79 -27.04
CA THR A 151 3.79 -10.64 -27.30
C THR A 151 4.37 -10.44 -28.71
N ARG A 152 3.78 -9.66 -29.61
CA ARG A 152 4.39 -9.37 -30.93
C ARG A 152 5.45 -8.28 -30.86
N ASN A 153 5.33 -7.35 -29.91
CA ASN A 153 6.24 -6.20 -29.78
C ASN A 153 6.81 -6.02 -28.36
N GLY A 154 6.40 -6.84 -27.38
CA GLY A 154 6.87 -6.79 -26.00
C GLY A 154 6.38 -5.58 -25.21
N HIS A 155 5.32 -4.91 -25.66
CA HIS A 155 4.74 -3.76 -24.96
C HIS A 155 3.68 -4.20 -23.95
N ILE A 156 3.58 -3.45 -22.87
CA ILE A 156 2.55 -3.59 -21.86
C ILE A 156 1.70 -2.33 -21.87
N THR A 157 0.39 -2.53 -21.95
CA THR A 157 -0.62 -1.49 -21.72
C THR A 157 -1.17 -1.69 -20.31
N MET A 158 -1.28 -0.62 -19.52
CA MET A 158 -1.91 -0.65 -18.20
C MET A 158 -3.21 0.12 -18.21
N GLU A 159 -4.28 -0.50 -17.74
CA GLU A 159 -5.63 0.07 -17.67
C GLU A 159 -6.25 -0.18 -16.29
N GLY A 160 -6.83 0.85 -15.69
CA GLY A 160 -7.62 0.70 -14.47
C GLY A 160 -9.03 0.21 -14.80
N GLN A 161 -9.52 -0.81 -14.10
CA GLN A 161 -10.85 -1.37 -14.38
C GLN A 161 -11.98 -0.33 -14.28
N ASP A 162 -11.93 0.53 -13.26
CA ASP A 162 -12.97 1.54 -13.02
C ASP A 162 -12.78 2.81 -13.84
N SER A 163 -11.53 3.19 -14.11
CA SER A 163 -11.20 4.42 -14.84
C SER A 163 -11.37 4.22 -16.34
N GLY A 164 -11.05 3.03 -16.88
CA GLY A 164 -10.91 2.80 -18.32
C GLY A 164 -9.85 3.71 -18.95
N ASP A 165 -8.93 4.22 -18.12
CA ASP A 165 -7.84 5.10 -18.46
C ASP A 165 -6.51 4.44 -18.08
N SER A 166 -5.40 5.01 -18.53
CA SER A 166 -4.09 4.43 -18.26
C SER A 166 -3.64 4.69 -16.82
N GLU A 167 -3.33 3.62 -16.10
CA GLU A 167 -2.75 3.67 -14.74
C GLU A 167 -1.22 3.56 -14.74
N ASP A 168 -0.58 3.56 -15.92
CA ASP A 168 0.88 3.54 -16.00
C ASP A 168 1.45 4.92 -15.60
N PRO A 169 2.17 5.02 -14.46
CA PRO A 169 2.66 6.30 -13.96
C PRO A 169 3.77 6.89 -14.85
N GLY A 170 4.37 6.10 -15.75
CA GLY A 170 5.35 6.57 -16.72
C GLY A 170 4.73 7.26 -17.94
N VAL A 171 3.42 7.11 -18.16
CA VAL A 171 2.72 7.71 -19.32
C VAL A 171 1.49 8.54 -18.97
N TYR A 172 1.30 8.91 -17.70
CA TYR A 172 0.19 9.74 -17.22
C TYR A 172 -0.06 11.03 -18.03
N ASN A 173 0.98 11.61 -18.66
CA ASN A 173 0.87 12.83 -19.46
C ASN A 173 0.58 12.59 -20.96
N PHE A 174 0.48 11.34 -21.40
CA PHE A 174 0.19 11.01 -22.79
C PHE A 174 -1.31 10.81 -22.97
N SER A 175 -1.92 11.61 -23.84
CA SER A 175 -3.30 11.39 -24.25
C SER A 175 -3.42 10.06 -24.99
N GLY A 176 -4.44 9.27 -24.64
CA GLY A 176 -4.83 8.11 -25.45
C GLY A 176 -5.11 8.49 -26.91
N GLY A 177 -5.01 7.50 -27.77
CA GLY A 177 -5.43 7.56 -29.16
C GLY A 177 -6.96 7.61 -29.31
N LEU A 178 -7.41 7.50 -30.56
CA LEU A 178 -8.84 7.48 -30.88
C LEU A 178 -9.45 6.18 -30.34
N ARG A 179 -10.50 6.29 -29.51
CA ARG A 179 -11.25 5.12 -29.04
C ARG A 179 -11.89 4.38 -30.22
N SER A 180 -11.81 3.06 -30.19
CA SER A 180 -12.47 2.21 -31.18
C SER A 180 -13.98 2.14 -30.88
N ARG A 181 -14.73 1.48 -31.77
CA ARG A 181 -16.16 1.22 -31.52
C ARG A 181 -16.36 0.24 -30.35
N ASN A 182 -15.44 -0.69 -30.20
CA ASN A 182 -15.45 -1.66 -29.11
C ASN A 182 -15.04 -0.96 -27.82
N ARG A 183 -15.97 -0.89 -26.87
CA ARG A 183 -15.78 -0.20 -25.59
C ARG A 183 -14.76 -0.88 -24.68
N ASN A 184 -14.54 -2.18 -24.90
CA ASN A 184 -13.61 -2.99 -24.12
C ASN A 184 -12.17 -2.88 -24.65
N SER A 185 -11.95 -2.17 -25.77
CA SER A 185 -10.65 -2.13 -26.44
C SER A 185 -9.66 -1.19 -25.75
N HIS A 186 -8.57 -1.76 -25.26
CA HIS A 186 -7.43 -1.04 -24.66
C HIS A 186 -6.42 -0.50 -25.69
N GLU A 187 -6.59 -0.76 -27.00
CA GLU A 187 -5.61 -0.40 -28.04
C GLU A 187 -5.34 1.12 -28.16
N HIS A 188 -6.29 1.92 -27.69
CA HIS A 188 -6.23 3.36 -27.67
C HIS A 188 -5.35 3.91 -26.53
N LEU A 189 -5.06 3.12 -25.49
CA LEU A 189 -4.24 3.54 -24.37
C LEU A 189 -2.75 3.57 -24.76
N PRO A 190 -1.96 4.47 -24.15
CA PRO A 190 -0.51 4.41 -24.30
C PRO A 190 0.04 3.10 -23.72
N SER A 191 1.11 2.61 -24.32
CA SER A 191 1.82 1.42 -23.87
C SER A 191 3.32 1.66 -23.89
N ARG A 192 4.08 0.89 -23.11
CA ARG A 192 5.55 0.96 -23.08
C ARG A 192 6.16 -0.43 -23.19
N HIS A 193 7.39 -0.51 -23.71
CA HIS A 193 8.11 -1.77 -23.75
C HIS A 193 8.30 -2.32 -22.32
N ALA A 194 8.11 -3.63 -22.12
CA ALA A 194 8.13 -4.25 -20.80
C ALA A 194 9.42 -3.96 -20.01
N ARG A 195 10.57 -3.87 -20.70
CA ARG A 195 11.85 -3.46 -20.09
C ARG A 195 11.74 -2.11 -19.38
N GLU A 196 11.24 -1.10 -20.08
CA GLU A 196 11.13 0.26 -19.54
C GLU A 196 10.17 0.31 -18.34
N LEU A 197 9.06 -0.42 -18.45
CA LEU A 197 8.04 -0.49 -17.40
C LEU A 197 8.58 -1.18 -16.14
N PHE A 198 9.17 -2.37 -16.25
CA PHE A 198 9.71 -3.08 -15.10
C PHE A 198 10.97 -2.41 -14.52
N GLU A 199 11.78 -1.71 -15.34
CA GLU A 199 12.86 -0.86 -14.83
C GLU A 199 12.31 0.30 -13.98
N ASP A 200 11.22 0.96 -14.40
CA ASP A 200 10.58 2.01 -13.59
C ASP A 200 10.03 1.44 -12.27
N PHE A 201 9.30 0.33 -12.31
CA PHE A 201 8.75 -0.32 -11.12
C PHE A 201 9.84 -0.73 -10.13
N THR A 202 10.88 -1.38 -10.64
CA THR A 202 12.08 -1.74 -9.86
C THR A 202 12.69 -0.51 -9.19
N ASN A 203 12.83 0.59 -9.93
CA ASN A 203 13.38 1.83 -9.39
C ASN A 203 12.51 2.45 -8.30
N ARG A 204 11.18 2.35 -8.41
CA ARG A 204 10.24 2.84 -7.38
C ARG A 204 10.36 2.04 -6.09
N LEU A 205 10.45 0.72 -6.17
CA LEU A 205 10.69 -0.15 -5.01
C LEU A 205 12.06 0.11 -4.36
N LEU A 206 13.13 0.22 -5.16
CA LEU A 206 14.47 0.51 -4.66
C LEU A 206 14.56 1.88 -3.96
N LYS A 207 13.81 2.88 -4.43
CA LYS A 207 13.73 4.23 -3.84
C LYS A 207 12.71 4.33 -2.70
N LEU A 208 11.97 3.26 -2.42
CA LEU A 208 10.85 3.24 -1.48
C LEU A 208 9.83 4.34 -1.82
N HIS A 209 9.51 4.51 -3.11
CA HIS A 209 8.34 5.24 -3.57
C HIS A 209 7.09 4.37 -3.51
N TRP A 210 7.29 3.06 -3.69
CA TRP A 210 6.33 2.02 -3.41
C TRP A 210 6.95 1.07 -2.39
N ILE A 211 6.16 0.67 -1.40
CA ILE A 211 6.62 -0.20 -0.34
C ILE A 211 5.62 -1.35 -0.17
N PRO A 212 6.01 -2.60 -0.47
CA PRO A 212 5.13 -3.74 -0.25
C PRO A 212 4.89 -3.95 1.25
N SER A 213 3.63 -4.04 1.66
CA SER A 213 3.23 -4.43 3.02
C SER A 213 2.80 -5.90 3.01
N SER A 214 3.58 -6.78 3.64
CA SER A 214 3.25 -8.22 3.71
C SER A 214 1.94 -8.51 4.43
N GLU A 215 1.57 -7.62 5.36
CA GLU A 215 0.43 -7.82 6.24
C GLU A 215 -0.87 -7.35 5.59
N ASP A 216 -0.82 -6.17 4.99
CA ASP A 216 -1.97 -5.60 4.27
C ASP A 216 -2.07 -6.18 2.85
N ARG A 217 -1.05 -6.93 2.42
CA ARG A 217 -0.92 -7.55 1.10
C ARG A 217 -1.17 -6.55 -0.03
N ARG A 218 -0.64 -5.34 0.15
CA ARG A 218 -0.81 -4.19 -0.74
C ARG A 218 0.46 -3.37 -0.90
N MET A 219 0.52 -2.54 -1.95
CA MET A 219 1.61 -1.60 -2.19
C MET A 219 1.28 -0.26 -1.52
N LEU A 220 2.07 0.10 -0.51
CA LEU A 220 1.95 1.39 0.15
C LEU A 220 2.60 2.50 -0.67
N SER A 221 2.01 3.68 -0.58
CA SER A 221 2.38 4.93 -1.24
C SER A 221 2.44 6.08 -0.23
N GLU A 222 2.89 7.26 -0.65
CA GLU A 222 2.98 8.45 0.22
C GLU A 222 1.65 8.93 0.82
N TRP A 223 0.53 8.36 0.38
CA TRP A 223 -0.81 8.66 0.87
C TRP A 223 -1.25 7.75 2.02
N ASP A 224 -0.52 6.67 2.29
CA ASP A 224 -0.83 5.71 3.35
C ASP A 224 -0.21 6.13 4.69
N GLU A 225 -0.94 5.97 5.80
CA GLU A 225 -0.49 6.41 7.13
C GLU A 225 0.84 5.73 7.53
N GLU A 226 0.99 4.44 7.23
CA GLU A 226 2.15 3.64 7.59
C GLU A 226 3.37 3.86 6.68
N TYR A 227 3.22 4.61 5.59
CA TYR A 227 4.26 4.68 4.55
C TYR A 227 5.57 5.26 5.07
N GLU A 228 5.54 6.41 5.76
CA GLU A 228 6.78 7.04 6.24
C GLU A 228 7.45 6.23 7.36
N ASP A 229 6.66 5.53 8.19
CA ASP A 229 7.16 4.63 9.22
C ASP A 229 7.89 3.44 8.61
N LEU A 230 7.26 2.75 7.66
CA LEU A 230 7.83 1.58 7.00
C LEU A 230 9.03 1.98 6.14
N ARG A 231 8.97 3.15 5.49
CA ARG A 231 10.10 3.74 4.76
C ARG A 231 11.28 4.02 5.68
N LEU A 232 11.04 4.57 6.86
CA LEU A 232 12.07 4.79 7.88
C LEU A 232 12.67 3.46 8.34
N LEU A 233 11.85 2.43 8.55
CA LEU A 233 12.29 1.10 8.93
C LEU A 233 13.25 0.50 7.89
N PHE A 234 12.83 0.45 6.61
CA PHE A 234 13.69 -0.06 5.53
C PHE A 234 15.03 0.68 5.45
N ARG A 235 15.01 2.01 5.52
CA ARG A 235 16.23 2.84 5.48
C ARG A 235 17.14 2.58 6.67
N THR A 236 16.57 2.48 7.87
CA THR A 236 17.33 2.24 9.11
C THR A 236 18.09 0.93 9.03
N TYR A 237 17.49 -0.10 8.42
CA TYR A 237 18.10 -1.41 8.27
C TYR A 237 18.84 -1.60 6.94
N GLY A 238 19.21 -0.51 6.25
CA GLY A 238 20.20 -0.54 5.17
C GLY A 238 19.66 -0.80 3.77
N TRP A 239 18.35 -0.70 3.55
CA TRP A 239 17.78 -0.77 2.20
C TRP A 239 18.31 0.38 1.30
N PRO A 240 18.60 0.12 0.00
CA PRO A 240 18.53 -1.16 -0.71
C PRO A 240 19.83 -1.99 -0.72
N HIS A 241 20.97 -1.39 -0.36
CA HIS A 241 22.29 -1.95 -0.65
C HIS A 241 22.86 -2.87 0.45
N ASN A 242 22.59 -2.57 1.72
CA ASN A 242 23.13 -3.28 2.88
C ASN A 242 22.00 -3.76 3.80
N PHE A 243 20.94 -4.31 3.20
CA PHE A 243 19.71 -4.63 3.92
C PHE A 243 19.94 -5.77 4.93
N ASN A 244 19.86 -5.46 6.23
CA ASN A 244 19.98 -6.42 7.31
C ASN A 244 18.61 -7.02 7.63
N HIS A 245 18.31 -8.13 6.97
CA HIS A 245 17.02 -8.79 7.08
C HIS A 245 16.67 -9.24 8.51
N THR A 246 17.62 -9.83 9.25
CA THR A 246 17.34 -10.37 10.59
C THR A 246 16.96 -9.27 11.59
N SER A 247 17.69 -8.16 11.56
CA SER A 247 17.38 -7.00 12.40
C SER A 247 16.11 -6.29 11.94
N PHE A 248 15.86 -6.21 10.62
CA PHE A 248 14.61 -5.70 10.08
C PHE A 248 13.41 -6.52 10.54
N ASP A 249 13.44 -7.85 10.42
CA ASP A 249 12.33 -8.74 10.79
C ASP A 249 11.98 -8.57 12.28
N SER A 250 13.00 -8.42 13.13
CA SER A 250 12.83 -8.16 14.58
C SER A 250 12.20 -6.79 14.86
N ALA A 251 12.65 -5.75 14.16
CA ALA A 251 12.15 -4.39 14.34
C ALA A 251 10.76 -4.20 13.74
N TYR A 252 10.46 -4.85 12.61
CA TYR A 252 9.14 -4.89 11.99
C TYR A 252 8.12 -5.48 12.96
N SER A 253 8.43 -6.62 13.59
CA SER A 253 7.55 -7.23 14.61
C SER A 253 7.25 -6.28 15.78
N ARG A 254 8.27 -5.58 16.30
CA ARG A 254 8.10 -4.59 17.37
C ARG A 254 7.31 -3.36 16.92
N TRP A 255 7.52 -2.90 15.69
CA TRP A 255 6.76 -1.80 15.09
C TRP A 255 5.28 -2.17 14.92
N ARG A 256 4.97 -3.40 14.51
CA ARG A 256 3.58 -3.89 14.42
C ARG A 256 2.90 -3.99 15.79
N GLU A 257 3.62 -4.50 16.80
CA GLU A 257 3.13 -4.48 18.19
C GLU A 257 2.81 -3.04 18.60
N PHE A 258 3.75 -2.11 18.38
CA PHE A 258 3.55 -0.70 18.68
C PHE A 258 2.34 -0.08 17.95
N LEU A 259 2.14 -0.35 16.65
CA LEU A 259 0.98 0.15 15.91
C LEU A 259 -0.35 -0.34 16.52
N THR A 260 -0.40 -1.60 16.95
CA THR A 260 -1.57 -2.15 17.63
C THR A 260 -1.84 -1.39 18.93
N ILE A 261 -0.80 -1.12 19.72
CA ILE A 261 -0.93 -0.32 20.95
C ILE A 261 -1.36 1.11 20.67
N LYS A 262 -0.77 1.75 19.66
CA LYS A 262 -1.11 3.10 19.22
C LYS A 262 -2.58 3.16 18.83
N SER A 263 -3.07 2.21 18.03
CA SER A 263 -4.49 2.12 17.67
C SER A 263 -5.37 2.01 18.91
N HIS A 264 -5.06 1.11 19.84
CA HIS A 264 -5.85 0.95 21.07
C HIS A 264 -5.86 2.20 21.95
N ALA A 265 -4.72 2.90 22.04
CA ALA A 265 -4.63 4.18 22.75
C ALA A 265 -5.48 5.25 22.06
N CYS A 266 -5.39 5.36 20.73
CA CYS A 266 -6.19 6.28 19.92
C CYS A 266 -7.69 5.98 20.03
N ASP A 267 -8.12 4.73 19.89
CA ASP A 267 -9.53 4.32 20.00
C ASP A 267 -10.10 4.71 21.35
N SER A 268 -9.31 4.47 22.41
CA SER A 268 -9.71 4.82 23.77
C SER A 268 -9.85 6.34 23.96
N ALA A 269 -9.13 7.16 23.21
CA ALA A 269 -9.13 8.62 23.31
C ALA A 269 -9.75 9.33 22.09
N SER A 270 -10.46 8.60 21.22
CA SER A 270 -10.92 9.08 19.91
C SER A 270 -11.74 10.36 20.01
N GLU A 271 -12.71 10.41 20.92
CA GLU A 271 -13.51 11.61 21.16
C GLU A 271 -12.66 12.83 21.57
N ILE A 272 -11.64 12.62 22.42
CA ILE A 272 -10.75 13.70 22.85
C ILE A 272 -9.85 14.17 21.69
N ILE A 273 -9.34 13.23 20.90
CA ILE A 273 -8.51 13.51 19.72
C ILE A 273 -9.32 14.30 18.69
N ASP A 274 -10.55 13.89 18.40
CA ASP A 274 -11.45 14.59 17.47
C ASP A 274 -11.73 16.02 17.94
N GLN A 275 -12.05 16.21 19.22
CA GLN A 275 -12.27 17.56 19.76
C GLN A 275 -11.00 18.41 19.75
N LYS A 276 -9.83 17.82 19.94
CA LYS A 276 -8.55 18.52 19.85
C LYS A 276 -8.25 18.95 18.41
N LEU A 277 -8.50 18.09 17.42
CA LEU A 277 -8.36 18.44 16.00
C LEU A 277 -9.31 19.58 15.59
N ASN A 278 -10.55 19.55 16.08
CA ASN A 278 -11.51 20.63 15.88
C ASN A 278 -11.03 21.96 16.48
N LEU A 279 -10.48 21.91 17.71
CA LEU A 279 -9.90 23.08 18.37
C LEU A 279 -8.69 23.63 17.61
N ASP A 280 -7.79 22.77 17.15
CA ASP A 280 -6.59 23.16 16.40
C ASP A 280 -6.98 23.83 15.07
N SER A 281 -7.94 23.24 14.34
CA SER A 281 -8.50 23.81 13.10
C SER A 281 -9.16 25.18 13.32
N ALA A 282 -10.00 25.31 14.36
CA ALA A 282 -10.62 26.58 14.73
C ALA A 282 -9.56 27.64 15.11
N THR A 283 -8.53 27.23 15.84
CA THR A 283 -7.41 28.10 16.25
C THR A 283 -6.59 28.56 15.05
N GLU A 284 -6.35 27.69 14.07
CA GLU A 284 -5.68 28.06 12.82
C GLU A 284 -6.51 29.05 11.99
N SER A 285 -7.84 28.89 11.94
CA SER A 285 -8.75 29.85 11.31
C SER A 285 -8.66 31.23 11.96
N VAL A 286 -8.70 31.31 13.30
CA VAL A 286 -8.52 32.57 14.05
C VAL A 286 -7.14 33.17 13.82
N SER A 287 -6.08 32.35 13.83
CA SER A 287 -4.70 32.79 13.58
C SER A 287 -4.55 33.38 12.18
N SER A 288 -5.12 32.73 11.17
CA SER A 288 -5.13 33.17 9.78
C SER A 288 -5.87 34.48 9.61
N HIS A 289 -7.06 34.63 10.22
CA HIS A 289 -7.83 35.88 10.18
C HIS A 289 -7.18 37.00 11.00
N SER A 290 -6.57 36.69 12.14
CA SER A 290 -5.89 37.67 12.98
C SER A 290 -4.64 38.22 12.31
N LYS A 291 -3.88 37.40 11.55
CA LYS A 291 -2.71 37.84 10.78
C LYS A 291 -3.06 38.84 9.68
N ARG A 292 -4.31 38.82 9.19
CA ARG A 292 -4.83 39.82 8.24
C ARG A 292 -5.01 41.18 8.89
N VAL A 293 -5.10 41.27 10.21
CA VAL A 293 -5.14 42.53 10.96
C VAL A 293 -3.75 42.90 11.42
N HIS A 294 -3.16 43.95 10.86
CA HIS A 294 -1.89 44.48 11.31
C HIS A 294 -2.04 45.93 11.76
N MET A 295 -1.75 46.20 13.04
CA MET A 295 -1.91 47.53 13.66
C MET A 295 -3.32 48.16 13.43
N GLY A 296 -4.36 47.32 13.42
CA GLY A 296 -5.75 47.75 13.17
C GLY A 296 -6.12 47.95 11.70
N VAL A 297 -5.21 47.63 10.75
CA VAL A 297 -5.46 47.69 9.31
C VAL A 297 -5.60 46.29 8.73
N TRP A 298 -6.71 46.03 8.05
CA TRP A 298 -7.01 44.74 7.43
C TRP A 298 -6.32 44.58 6.08
N ASP A 299 -5.69 43.44 5.84
CA ASP A 299 -4.94 43.07 4.63
C ASP A 299 -3.92 44.13 4.18
N ARG A 300 -3.41 44.94 5.13
CA ARG A 300 -2.53 46.10 4.88
C ARG A 300 -3.15 47.15 3.94
N ASP A 301 -4.47 47.17 3.80
CA ASP A 301 -5.21 48.15 3.02
C ASP A 301 -5.90 49.18 3.93
N PRO A 302 -5.35 50.41 4.04
CA PRO A 302 -5.93 51.47 4.85
C PRO A 302 -7.18 52.11 4.21
N GLY A 303 -7.49 51.82 2.94
CA GLY A 303 -8.65 52.33 2.20
C GLY A 303 -9.86 51.40 2.19
N LYS A 304 -9.77 50.27 2.90
CA LYS A 304 -10.83 49.24 2.90
C LYS A 304 -12.17 49.80 3.36
N HIS A 305 -13.25 49.41 2.68
CA HIS A 305 -14.56 49.97 2.94
C HIS A 305 -15.02 49.65 4.38
N PRO A 306 -15.64 50.61 5.11
CA PRO A 306 -16.07 50.37 6.49
C PRO A 306 -17.00 49.17 6.68
N GLU A 307 -17.86 48.88 5.69
CA GLU A 307 -18.74 47.70 5.72
C GLU A 307 -17.96 46.39 5.61
N GLU A 308 -16.90 46.35 4.79
CA GLU A 308 -16.02 45.18 4.67
C GLU A 308 -15.20 44.98 5.94
N ILE A 309 -14.71 46.07 6.55
CA ILE A 309 -14.02 46.02 7.85
C ILE A 309 -14.97 45.48 8.94
N SER A 310 -16.22 45.93 8.95
CA SER A 310 -17.24 45.43 9.88
C SER A 310 -17.51 43.95 9.68
N MET A 311 -17.68 43.49 8.43
CA MET A 311 -17.92 42.08 8.11
C MET A 311 -16.73 41.19 8.52
N LEU A 312 -15.49 41.62 8.25
CA LEU A 312 -14.29 40.88 8.66
C LEU A 312 -14.13 40.85 10.19
N GLY A 313 -14.53 41.93 10.88
CA GLY A 313 -14.59 41.98 12.34
C GLY A 313 -15.59 40.98 12.91
N THR A 314 -16.79 40.88 12.31
CA THR A 314 -17.80 39.88 12.67
C THR A 314 -17.28 38.46 12.47
N ILE A 315 -16.69 38.15 11.31
CA ILE A 315 -16.11 36.82 11.03
C ILE A 315 -15.01 36.46 12.04
N LEU A 316 -14.16 37.42 12.43
CA LEU A 316 -13.12 37.15 13.41
C LEU A 316 -13.70 36.85 14.80
N GLU A 317 -14.77 37.52 15.19
CA GLU A 317 -15.44 37.26 16.46
C GLU A 317 -16.19 35.93 16.45
N GLU A 318 -16.92 35.62 15.38
CA GLU A 318 -17.54 34.30 15.17
C GLU A 318 -16.51 33.17 15.24
N ASN A 319 -15.34 33.35 14.61
CA ASN A 319 -14.26 32.36 14.70
C ASN A 319 -13.72 32.20 16.14
N ARG A 320 -13.72 33.26 16.95
CA ARG A 320 -13.32 33.16 18.38
C ARG A 320 -14.37 32.43 19.21
N GLU A 321 -15.65 32.65 18.92
CA GLU A 321 -16.75 31.90 19.55
C GLU A 321 -16.62 30.41 19.23
N ILE A 322 -16.34 30.05 17.97
CA ILE A 322 -16.07 28.66 17.57
C ILE A 322 -14.89 28.05 18.33
N VAL A 323 -13.80 28.79 18.55
CA VAL A 323 -12.67 28.32 19.38
C VAL A 323 -13.09 28.08 20.82
N ASN A 324 -13.90 28.97 21.41
CA ASN A 324 -14.39 28.80 22.77
C ASN A 324 -15.30 27.56 22.88
N GLU A 325 -16.23 27.39 21.95
CA GLU A 325 -17.11 26.21 21.88
C GLU A 325 -16.32 24.91 21.71
N ALA A 326 -15.34 24.88 20.80
CA ALA A 326 -14.46 23.74 20.61
C ALA A 326 -13.66 23.40 21.88
N ASN A 327 -13.18 24.42 22.60
CA ASN A 327 -12.47 24.23 23.86
C ASN A 327 -13.41 23.70 24.96
N GLU A 328 -14.66 24.19 25.05
CA GLU A 328 -15.66 23.64 25.99
C GLU A 328 -15.98 22.18 25.69
N MET A 329 -16.16 21.83 24.40
CA MET A 329 -16.38 20.45 23.97
C MET A 329 -15.19 19.54 24.32
N LEU A 330 -13.95 20.01 24.12
CA LEU A 330 -12.75 19.27 24.53
C LEU A 330 -12.69 19.07 26.06
N GLN A 331 -12.96 20.11 26.85
CA GLN A 331 -12.98 19.99 28.31
C GLN A 331 -14.05 19.02 28.79
N LYS A 332 -15.22 19.03 28.15
CA LYS A 332 -16.29 18.08 28.44
C LYS A 332 -15.85 16.65 28.11
N ALA A 333 -15.27 16.41 26.93
CA ALA A 333 -14.76 15.09 26.54
C ALA A 333 -13.70 14.57 27.53
N ILE A 334 -12.77 15.44 27.98
CA ILE A 334 -11.79 15.09 29.02
C ILE A 334 -12.47 14.73 30.34
N ALA A 335 -13.48 15.51 30.76
CA ALA A 335 -14.20 15.27 32.00
C ALA A 335 -15.02 13.97 31.97
N ASP A 336 -15.70 13.69 30.85
CA ASP A 336 -16.48 12.47 30.64
C ASP A 336 -15.58 11.23 30.59
N HIS A 337 -14.32 11.39 30.16
CA HIS A 337 -13.32 10.32 30.14
C HIS A 337 -12.67 10.03 31.51
N GLY A 338 -12.77 10.95 32.47
CA GLY A 338 -12.43 10.78 33.88
C GLY A 338 -10.95 10.54 34.23
N ASP A 339 -10.12 10.12 33.27
CA ASP A 339 -8.76 9.63 33.51
C ASP A 339 -7.73 9.99 32.41
N TRP A 340 -8.11 10.77 31.39
CA TRP A 340 -7.17 11.18 30.34
C TRP A 340 -6.06 12.08 30.90
N LYS A 341 -4.82 11.60 30.82
CA LYS A 341 -3.61 12.31 31.33
C LYS A 341 -2.63 12.69 30.23
N GLY A 342 -3.10 12.68 28.99
CA GLY A 342 -2.28 12.92 27.79
C GLY A 342 -1.92 11.66 27.03
N GLU A 343 -1.47 11.83 25.79
CA GLU A 343 -1.12 10.76 24.84
C GLU A 343 -0.14 9.73 25.44
N ARG A 344 0.90 10.19 26.16
CA ARG A 344 1.85 9.29 26.84
C ARG A 344 1.17 8.37 27.85
N ALA A 345 0.23 8.91 28.64
CA ALA A 345 -0.44 8.12 29.67
C ALA A 345 -1.38 7.07 29.05
N GLU A 346 -2.08 7.41 27.97
CA GLU A 346 -2.92 6.45 27.25
C GLU A 346 -2.08 5.38 26.56
N MET A 347 -0.92 5.74 25.99
CA MET A 347 0.03 4.75 25.44
C MET A 347 0.51 3.76 26.50
N ILE A 348 0.91 4.25 27.68
CA ILE A 348 1.37 3.37 28.77
C ILE A 348 0.23 2.48 29.29
N LYS A 349 -0.98 3.03 29.41
CA LYS A 349 -2.18 2.28 29.79
C LYS A 349 -2.49 1.18 28.76
N ALA A 350 -2.38 1.48 27.47
CA ALA A 350 -2.56 0.52 26.39
C ALA A 350 -1.48 -0.58 26.41
N TRP A 351 -0.21 -0.21 26.57
CA TRP A 351 0.90 -1.17 26.76
C TRP A 351 0.67 -2.10 27.95
N ARG A 352 0.31 -1.53 29.10
CA ARG A 352 0.02 -2.29 30.33
C ARG A 352 -1.07 -3.31 30.09
N LYS A 353 -2.21 -2.86 29.55
CA LYS A 353 -3.36 -3.72 29.24
C LYS A 353 -3.01 -4.81 28.24
N HIS A 354 -2.21 -4.50 27.22
CA HIS A 354 -1.75 -5.47 26.26
C HIS A 354 -0.91 -6.58 26.92
N PHE A 355 0.09 -6.22 27.73
CA PHE A 355 0.90 -7.22 28.43
C PHE A 355 0.09 -8.04 29.44
N GLU A 356 -0.84 -7.41 30.18
CA GLU A 356 -1.73 -8.12 31.11
C GLU A 356 -2.58 -9.16 30.38
N ASN A 357 -3.22 -8.78 29.26
CA ASN A 357 -4.03 -9.69 28.44
C ASN A 357 -3.18 -10.83 27.85
N ASP A 358 -1.98 -10.52 27.37
CA ASP A 358 -1.08 -11.51 26.79
C ASP A 358 -0.58 -12.49 27.84
N ILE A 359 -0.21 -12.01 29.04
CA ILE A 359 0.15 -12.87 30.18
C ILE A 359 -1.02 -13.79 30.55
N GLU A 360 -2.23 -13.25 30.69
CA GLU A 360 -3.42 -14.02 31.03
C GLU A 360 -3.69 -15.12 29.99
N ARG A 361 -3.59 -14.77 28.69
CA ARG A 361 -3.74 -15.72 27.59
C ARG A 361 -2.71 -16.85 27.65
N GLU A 362 -1.43 -16.52 27.80
CA GLU A 362 -0.36 -17.52 27.84
C GLU A 362 -0.41 -18.38 29.13
N GLU A 363 -0.79 -17.80 30.27
CA GLU A 363 -1.02 -18.56 31.51
C GLU A 363 -2.19 -19.54 31.36
N GLY A 364 -3.28 -19.12 30.71
CA GLY A 364 -4.41 -19.98 30.36
C GLY A 364 -4.00 -21.13 29.43
N ASN A 365 -3.15 -20.87 28.42
CA ASN A 365 -2.58 -21.91 27.55
C ASN A 365 -1.78 -22.93 28.36
N LEU A 366 -0.91 -22.48 29.28
CA LEU A 366 -0.16 -23.36 30.17
C LEU A 366 -1.05 -24.21 31.08
N GLU A 367 -2.13 -23.64 31.61
CA GLU A 367 -3.10 -24.38 32.43
C GLU A 367 -3.80 -25.47 31.60
N TRP A 368 -4.25 -25.13 30.39
CA TRP A 368 -4.88 -26.07 29.48
C TRP A 368 -3.96 -27.23 29.09
N TRP A 369 -2.69 -26.96 28.75
CA TRP A 369 -1.71 -27.99 28.42
C TRP A 369 -1.31 -28.87 29.62
N ARG A 370 -1.43 -28.38 30.85
CA ARG A 370 -1.24 -29.23 32.05
C ARG A 370 -2.40 -30.18 32.29
N GLY A 371 -3.60 -29.83 31.81
CA GLY A 371 -4.83 -30.60 31.94
C GLY A 371 -5.16 -31.40 30.68
N GLU A 372 -6.30 -31.05 30.07
CA GLU A 372 -6.90 -31.77 28.94
C GLU A 372 -6.06 -31.71 27.66
N GLY A 373 -5.30 -30.63 27.48
CA GLY A 373 -4.44 -30.41 26.33
C GLY A 373 -3.09 -31.13 26.35
N LYS A 374 -2.78 -31.88 27.42
CA LYS A 374 -1.45 -32.47 27.64
C LYS A 374 -0.98 -33.39 26.52
N ALA A 375 -1.90 -34.07 25.84
CA ALA A 375 -1.58 -34.95 24.72
C ALA A 375 -1.14 -34.18 23.45
N HIS A 376 -1.33 -32.86 23.41
CA HIS A 376 -1.15 -32.01 22.24
C HIS A 376 0.01 -31.03 22.36
N CYS A 377 0.81 -31.10 23.44
CA CYS A 377 1.90 -30.16 23.71
C CYS A 377 3.20 -30.89 24.02
N LYS A 378 4.30 -30.41 23.44
CA LYS A 378 5.66 -30.88 23.72
C LYS A 378 6.25 -30.10 24.90
N GLU A 379 7.17 -30.72 25.64
CA GLU A 379 7.85 -30.05 26.76
C GLU A 379 8.60 -28.77 26.33
N GLU A 380 9.11 -28.74 25.10
CA GLU A 380 9.76 -27.57 24.51
C GLU A 380 8.81 -26.38 24.39
N GLU A 381 7.58 -26.61 23.92
CA GLU A 381 6.54 -25.58 23.80
C GLU A 381 6.12 -25.03 25.17
N LEU A 382 6.07 -25.90 26.20
CA LEU A 382 5.80 -25.47 27.58
C LEU A 382 6.88 -24.53 28.10
N GLU A 383 8.14 -24.81 27.80
CA GLU A 383 9.26 -23.98 28.26
C GLU A 383 9.33 -22.66 27.49
N GLU A 384 9.10 -22.68 26.18
CA GLU A 384 8.97 -21.47 25.36
C GLU A 384 7.86 -20.54 25.87
N THR A 385 6.68 -21.08 26.20
CA THR A 385 5.59 -20.28 26.74
C THR A 385 5.90 -19.72 28.14
N ARG A 386 6.61 -20.47 28.99
CA ARG A 386 7.07 -19.95 30.29
C ARG A 386 8.05 -18.80 30.13
N GLU A 387 8.99 -18.93 29.22
CA GLU A 387 9.95 -17.87 28.92
C GLU A 387 9.24 -16.64 28.37
N LYS A 388 8.27 -16.83 27.46
CA LYS A 388 7.42 -15.74 26.94
C LYS A 388 6.68 -15.00 28.06
N ILE A 389 6.07 -15.72 29.00
CA ILE A 389 5.39 -15.11 30.17
C ILE A 389 6.39 -14.34 31.05
N SER A 390 7.60 -14.89 31.25
CA SER A 390 8.66 -14.23 32.03
C SER A 390 9.04 -12.88 31.41
N VAL A 391 9.29 -12.87 30.10
CA VAL A 391 9.61 -11.66 29.33
C VAL A 391 8.47 -10.65 29.39
N LEU A 392 7.22 -11.08 29.23
CA LEU A 392 6.05 -10.19 29.32
C LEU A 392 5.91 -9.57 30.72
N LYS A 393 6.15 -10.35 31.79
CA LYS A 393 6.11 -9.85 33.17
C LYS A 393 7.21 -8.82 33.43
N GLU A 394 8.41 -9.02 32.88
CA GLU A 394 9.49 -8.04 32.95
C GLU A 394 9.13 -6.74 32.21
N ARG A 395 8.59 -6.85 30.99
CA ARG A 395 8.11 -5.68 30.22
C ARG A 395 6.98 -4.93 30.93
N LEU A 396 6.06 -5.66 31.57
CA LEU A 396 4.98 -5.09 32.37
C LEU A 396 5.50 -4.35 33.62
N ALA A 397 6.52 -4.89 34.29
CA ALA A 397 7.18 -4.23 35.41
C ALA A 397 7.86 -2.92 34.98
N ASN A 398 8.42 -2.89 33.77
CA ASN A 398 9.11 -1.74 33.17
C ASN A 398 8.28 -1.05 32.07
N VAL A 399 6.95 -1.02 32.21
CA VAL A 399 6.07 -0.53 31.13
C VAL A 399 6.30 0.95 30.78
N GLU A 400 6.81 1.74 31.73
CA GLU A 400 7.19 3.14 31.52
C GLU A 400 8.36 3.33 30.54
N GLU A 401 9.14 2.27 30.29
CA GLU A 401 10.25 2.24 29.33
C GLU A 401 9.80 1.80 27.93
N GLN A 402 8.54 1.42 27.75
CA GLN A 402 8.03 1.06 26.42
C GLN A 402 7.96 2.29 25.50
N PRO A 403 8.21 2.09 24.20
CA PRO A 403 8.26 3.18 23.25
C PRO A 403 6.89 3.85 23.11
N ILE A 404 6.94 5.17 22.96
CA ILE A 404 5.77 6.03 22.71
C ILE A 404 5.84 6.67 21.32
N LEU A 405 7.01 6.63 20.67
CA LEU A 405 7.23 7.11 19.31
C LEU A 405 7.76 5.99 18.41
N VAL A 406 7.41 6.07 17.12
CA VAL A 406 7.85 5.10 16.11
C VAL A 406 9.37 5.04 16.01
N GLU A 407 10.07 6.18 16.09
CA GLU A 407 11.52 6.24 15.98
C GLU A 407 12.21 5.49 17.13
N GLU A 408 11.61 5.46 18.32
CA GLU A 408 12.11 4.70 19.46
C GLU A 408 12.01 3.20 19.19
N VAL A 409 10.89 2.76 18.62
CA VAL A 409 10.70 1.36 18.22
C VAL A 409 11.74 0.95 17.18
N ILE A 410 11.87 1.75 16.11
CA ILE A 410 12.72 1.44 14.96
C ILE A 410 14.21 1.48 15.30
N ARG A 411 14.67 2.33 16.25
CA ARG A 411 16.09 2.49 16.57
C ARG A 411 16.58 1.65 17.75
N SER A 412 15.69 0.92 18.42
CA SER A 412 16.00 0.23 19.69
C SER A 412 16.70 -1.13 19.54
N LEU A 413 17.57 -1.29 18.54
CA LEU A 413 18.42 -2.48 18.33
C LEU A 413 19.90 -2.12 18.21
#